data_AF-A0A954HSX8-F1
#
_entry.id   AF-A0A954HSX8-F1
#
_cell.length_a   1.000
_cell.length_b   1.000
_cell.length_c   1.000
_cell.angle_alpha   90.00
_cell.angle_beta   90.00
_cell.angle_gamma   90.00
#
_symmetry.space_group_name_H-M   'P 1'
#
loop_
_entity.id
_entity.type
_entity.pdbx_description
1 polymer ?
#
loop_
_entity_poly.entity_id
_entity_poly.type
_entity_poly.pdbx_seq_one_letter_code
_entity_poly.pdbx_strand_id
1 'polypeptide(L)'
;EEMVDKTATKFFEPPQLKVFDSLPNDECNTSIDEDFVPQVAATSADQILQNQADWSNSAVSRIRRHCFAAWPEETGQKAPRISGTAPVTTNIGSTDKPEHVHGLRLQFVSEPFVPLSADIYFSKTADDKDGNGSNGDAQLKTVKQFTLLVMDDQQWSRYAALSTDSGSGSSDAERSSAAPAASSEFQQQLKDLQSGIDAALVVFCPRGIGPHRWVGDERKQIQIRRRFQLIGATADGMRVFDILRAVRTLHTACPNTQNISLSASGTSDWLTLAAAVFAPKVNSVTVRDLPTERDQLPEWLNFDRIFTFPELLALAMHRCTVTAESDDNSIMEPANVLAADRRWTGRTVVEAGER
;
A
#
# COMPACT_ATOMS: atom_id res chain seq x y z
N GLU A 1 13.66 -26.54 41.97
CA GLU A 1 12.60 -26.79 40.96
C GLU A 1 13.24 -27.64 39.87
N GLU A 2 12.91 -28.94 39.82
CA GLU A 2 13.42 -29.84 38.78
C GLU A 2 12.73 -29.52 37.46
N MET A 3 13.54 -29.10 36.49
CA MET A 3 13.15 -28.92 35.10
C MET A 3 12.66 -30.28 34.57
N VAL A 4 11.47 -30.33 33.95
CA VAL A 4 10.93 -31.56 33.36
C VAL A 4 11.83 -31.97 32.18
N ASP A 5 12.76 -32.89 32.41
CA ASP A 5 13.80 -33.37 31.47
C ASP A 5 13.30 -34.48 30.51
N LYS A 6 11.98 -34.66 30.39
CA LYS A 6 11.39 -35.61 29.43
C LYS A 6 10.85 -34.87 28.22
N THR A 7 11.68 -34.80 27.18
CA THR A 7 11.22 -34.47 25.83
C THR A 7 10.04 -35.35 25.47
N ALA A 8 8.92 -34.76 25.05
CA ALA A 8 7.74 -35.49 24.65
C ALA A 8 8.08 -36.43 23.47
N THR A 9 8.06 -37.74 23.70
CA THR A 9 8.27 -38.73 22.66
C THR A 9 7.09 -38.68 21.70
N LYS A 10 7.34 -38.46 20.41
CA LYS A 10 6.29 -38.48 19.39
C LYS A 10 5.86 -39.93 19.15
N PHE A 11 4.71 -40.32 19.70
CA PHE A 11 4.21 -41.70 19.64
C PHE A 11 3.60 -42.07 18.29
N PHE A 12 3.21 -41.08 17.47
CA PHE A 12 2.53 -41.27 16.20
C PHE A 12 3.14 -40.38 15.11
N GLU A 13 3.34 -40.94 13.93
CA GLU A 13 3.62 -40.15 12.74
C GLU A 13 2.34 -39.51 12.18
N PRO A 14 2.41 -38.34 11.52
CA PRO A 14 1.22 -37.62 11.05
C PRO A 14 0.22 -38.47 10.24
N PRO A 15 0.65 -39.42 9.36
CA PRO A 15 -0.29 -40.31 8.68
C PRO A 15 -1.08 -41.23 9.61
N GLN A 16 -0.54 -41.60 10.77
CA GLN A 16 -1.22 -42.44 11.77
C GLN A 16 -2.30 -41.69 12.55
N LEU A 17 -2.30 -40.36 12.49
CA LEU A 17 -3.31 -39.49 13.09
C LEU A 17 -4.46 -39.17 12.12
N LYS A 18 -4.42 -39.70 10.89
CA LYS A 18 -5.43 -39.48 9.85
C LYS A 18 -6.73 -40.20 10.22
N VAL A 19 -7.81 -39.45 10.42
CA VAL A 19 -9.14 -39.99 10.80
C VAL A 19 -9.97 -40.40 9.58
N PHE A 20 -9.83 -39.69 8.45
CA PHE A 20 -10.58 -39.94 7.22
C PHE A 20 -9.65 -40.23 6.06
N ASP A 21 -9.99 -41.21 5.20
CA ASP A 21 -9.22 -41.52 3.99
C ASP A 21 -9.22 -40.35 2.98
N SER A 22 -10.36 -39.67 2.85
CA SER A 22 -10.55 -38.41 2.14
C SER A 22 -11.37 -37.46 3.02
N LEU A 23 -11.17 -36.15 2.88
CA LEU A 23 -11.97 -35.17 3.63
C LEU A 23 -13.45 -35.28 3.22
N PRO A 24 -14.41 -35.15 4.17
CA PRO A 24 -15.84 -35.09 3.84
C PRO A 24 -16.14 -33.91 2.91
N ASN A 25 -17.09 -34.07 1.99
CA ASN A 25 -17.48 -32.99 1.06
C ASN A 25 -18.14 -31.79 1.77
N ASP A 26 -18.64 -32.01 2.97
CA ASP A 26 -19.30 -31.03 3.85
C ASP A 26 -18.37 -30.55 4.98
N GLU A 27 -17.04 -30.70 4.84
CA GLU A 27 -16.13 -30.15 5.84
C GLU A 27 -16.23 -28.63 5.92
N CYS A 28 -16.57 -28.10 7.10
CA CYS A 28 -16.52 -26.67 7.36
C CYS A 28 -15.17 -26.24 7.94
N ASN A 29 -14.33 -27.16 8.42
CA ASN A 29 -13.13 -26.81 9.20
C ASN A 29 -12.13 -25.91 8.47
N THR A 30 -12.10 -25.96 7.14
CA THR A 30 -11.22 -25.15 6.29
C THR A 30 -11.73 -23.73 6.05
N SER A 31 -13.03 -23.48 6.25
CA SER A 31 -13.69 -22.17 6.09
C SER A 31 -14.42 -21.69 7.34
N ILE A 32 -14.40 -22.43 8.45
CA ILE A 32 -15.23 -22.14 9.63
C ILE A 32 -14.92 -20.77 10.25
N ASP A 33 -13.71 -20.27 10.02
CA ASP A 33 -13.29 -18.95 10.45
C ASP A 33 -14.03 -17.80 9.73
N GLU A 34 -14.70 -18.07 8.62
CA GLU A 34 -15.59 -17.14 7.90
C GLU A 34 -16.92 -16.96 8.64
N ASP A 35 -17.45 -18.04 9.22
CA ASP A 35 -18.75 -18.08 9.88
C ASP A 35 -18.65 -17.92 11.40
N PHE A 36 -17.45 -18.07 11.97
CA PHE A 36 -17.25 -18.06 13.42
C PHE A 36 -17.65 -16.73 14.06
N VAL A 37 -17.62 -15.64 13.29
CA VAL A 37 -17.91 -14.29 13.77
C VAL A 37 -19.00 -13.64 12.91
N PRO A 38 -20.07 -13.11 13.51
CA PRO A 38 -21.08 -12.37 12.77
C PRO A 38 -20.46 -11.19 12.01
N GLN A 39 -20.65 -11.21 10.70
CA GLN A 39 -20.31 -10.11 9.81
C GLN A 39 -21.21 -8.91 10.10
N VAL A 40 -20.65 -7.71 10.08
CA VAL A 40 -21.42 -6.47 10.26
C VAL A 40 -22.28 -6.20 9.03
N ALA A 41 -23.53 -5.79 9.25
CA ALA A 41 -24.35 -5.26 8.18
C ALA A 41 -23.83 -3.89 7.75
N ALA A 42 -23.65 -3.68 6.44
CA ALA A 42 -23.26 -2.38 5.90
C ALA A 42 -24.30 -1.30 6.26
N THR A 43 -23.81 -0.10 6.60
CA THR A 43 -24.67 1.07 6.81
C THR A 43 -25.36 1.42 5.50
N SER A 44 -26.69 1.57 5.52
CA SER A 44 -27.44 1.91 4.30
C SER A 44 -27.09 3.31 3.77
N ALA A 45 -27.21 3.50 2.46
CA ALA A 45 -26.96 4.80 1.83
C ALA A 45 -27.78 5.93 2.47
N ASP A 46 -29.07 5.69 2.78
CA ASP A 46 -29.91 6.69 3.44
C ASP A 46 -29.42 7.09 4.84
N GLN A 47 -28.94 6.12 5.63
CA GLN A 47 -28.34 6.42 6.95
C GLN A 47 -27.07 7.26 6.81
N ILE A 48 -26.22 6.93 5.83
CA ILE A 48 -25.01 7.71 5.54
C ILE A 48 -25.40 9.14 5.14
N LEU A 49 -26.33 9.29 4.20
CA LEU A 49 -26.72 10.59 3.63
C LEU A 49 -27.38 11.52 4.66
N GLN A 50 -28.06 10.97 5.68
CA GLN A 50 -28.68 11.75 6.75
C GLN A 50 -27.66 12.49 7.64
N ASN A 51 -26.51 11.89 7.93
CA ASN A 51 -25.50 12.49 8.80
C ASN A 51 -24.06 12.08 8.40
N GLN A 52 -23.66 12.49 7.20
CA GLN A 52 -22.42 12.07 6.55
C GLN A 52 -21.15 12.41 7.36
N ALA A 53 -21.09 13.61 7.93
CA ALA A 53 -19.94 14.06 8.71
C ALA A 53 -19.77 13.24 10.00
N ASP A 54 -20.86 12.98 10.72
CA ASP A 54 -20.84 12.15 11.93
C ASP A 54 -20.53 10.69 11.61
N TRP A 55 -21.15 10.13 10.57
CA TRP A 55 -20.84 8.79 10.07
C TRP A 55 -19.35 8.66 9.72
N SER A 56 -18.80 9.62 8.96
CA SER A 56 -17.40 9.59 8.55
C SER A 56 -16.44 9.71 9.74
N ASN A 57 -16.72 10.58 10.70
CA ASN A 57 -15.87 10.75 11.88
C ASN A 57 -15.97 9.56 12.85
N SER A 58 -17.17 9.01 13.01
CA SER A 58 -17.41 7.81 13.82
C SER A 58 -16.77 6.57 13.20
N ALA A 59 -16.87 6.39 11.87
CA ALA A 59 -16.23 5.30 11.14
C ALA A 59 -14.70 5.35 11.26
N VAL A 60 -14.09 6.52 11.02
CA VAL A 60 -12.64 6.73 11.20
C VAL A 60 -12.20 6.41 12.62
N SER A 61 -12.94 6.89 13.63
CA SER A 61 -12.64 6.64 15.04
C SER A 61 -12.75 5.15 15.38
N ARG A 62 -13.77 4.47 14.86
CA ARG A 62 -14.01 3.04 15.06
C ARG A 62 -12.91 2.19 14.41
N ILE A 63 -12.57 2.44 13.15
CA ILE A 63 -11.48 1.75 12.45
C ILE A 63 -10.13 1.98 13.16
N ARG A 64 -9.81 3.23 13.53
CA ARG A 64 -8.57 3.55 14.26
C ARG A 64 -8.45 2.79 15.58
N ARG A 65 -9.56 2.64 16.30
CA ARG A 65 -9.61 1.98 17.62
C ARG A 65 -9.57 0.46 17.52
N HIS A 66 -10.25 -0.14 16.55
CA HIS A 66 -10.44 -1.60 16.52
C HIS A 66 -9.51 -2.34 15.56
N CYS A 67 -9.09 -1.69 14.47
CA CYS A 67 -8.21 -2.27 13.46
C CYS A 67 -6.76 -1.80 13.62
N PHE A 68 -6.58 -0.53 13.99
CA PHE A 68 -5.28 0.14 13.95
C PHE A 68 -4.79 0.63 15.32
N ALA A 69 -5.31 0.05 16.42
CA ALA A 69 -4.98 0.45 17.79
C ALA A 69 -3.47 0.50 18.05
N ALA A 70 -2.73 -0.48 17.50
CA ALA A 70 -1.30 -0.67 17.68
C ALA A 70 -0.42 0.35 16.95
N TRP A 71 -0.98 1.28 16.16
CA TRP A 71 -0.18 2.35 15.55
C TRP A 71 0.47 3.22 16.62
N PRO A 72 1.79 3.44 16.56
CA PRO A 72 2.49 4.17 17.61
C PRO A 72 2.08 5.66 17.65
N GLU A 73 1.56 6.10 18.79
CA GLU A 73 0.95 7.43 18.95
C GLU A 73 1.99 8.57 18.85
N GLU A 74 3.14 8.42 19.50
CA GLU A 74 4.19 9.45 19.54
C GLU A 74 4.93 9.62 18.20
N THR A 75 5.19 8.51 17.49
CA THR A 75 5.85 8.53 16.19
C THR A 75 4.87 8.89 15.08
N GLY A 76 3.59 8.50 15.21
CA GLY A 76 2.53 8.84 14.28
C GLY A 76 2.29 10.34 14.12
N GLN A 77 2.54 11.16 15.15
CA GLN A 77 2.34 12.61 15.07
C GLN A 77 3.56 13.38 14.56
N LYS A 78 4.77 12.86 14.75
CA LYS A 78 6.03 13.53 14.35
C LYS A 78 6.42 13.14 12.93
N ALA A 79 7.07 14.04 12.21
CA ALA A 79 7.67 13.71 10.91
C ALA A 79 8.63 12.51 11.03
N PRO A 80 8.60 11.55 10.09
CA PRO A 80 9.61 10.50 10.01
C PRO A 80 11.02 11.08 9.91
N ARG A 81 11.98 10.43 10.58
CA ARG A 81 13.38 10.79 10.45
C ARG A 81 13.87 10.34 9.07
N ILE A 82 14.24 11.30 8.24
CA ILE A 82 14.98 11.04 7.00
C ILE A 82 16.39 10.59 7.40
N SER A 83 16.79 9.40 6.94
CA SER A 83 18.10 8.81 7.27
C SER A 83 19.15 9.04 6.20
N GLY A 84 18.75 9.37 4.96
CA GLY A 84 19.67 9.68 3.88
C GLY A 84 18.98 9.75 2.52
N THR A 85 19.76 10.13 1.51
CA THR A 85 19.37 10.09 0.10
C THR A 85 20.45 9.36 -0.70
N ALA A 86 20.06 8.67 -1.78
CA ALA A 86 20.97 8.01 -2.70
C ALA A 86 20.48 8.13 -4.14
N PRO A 87 21.36 8.25 -5.15
CA PRO A 87 20.93 8.30 -6.55
C PRO A 87 20.32 6.97 -6.99
N VAL A 88 19.28 7.03 -7.84
CA VAL A 88 18.67 5.84 -8.48
C VAL A 88 18.72 6.01 -9.99
N THR A 89 19.13 4.94 -10.69
CA THR A 89 19.18 4.92 -12.16
C THR A 89 18.21 3.88 -12.71
N THR A 90 17.35 4.30 -13.62
CA THR A 90 16.48 3.39 -14.38
C THR A 90 17.10 3.03 -15.73
N ASN A 91 17.18 1.74 -16.04
CA ASN A 91 17.50 1.20 -17.35
C ASN A 91 16.26 1.17 -18.24
N ILE A 92 15.60 2.32 -18.39
CA ILE A 92 14.66 2.49 -19.49
C ILE A 92 15.51 2.45 -20.76
N GLY A 93 15.20 1.50 -21.65
CA GLY A 93 16.05 1.06 -22.76
C GLY A 93 16.66 2.20 -23.57
N SER A 94 17.86 1.95 -24.11
CA SER A 94 18.83 2.93 -24.63
C SER A 94 18.45 3.66 -25.93
N THR A 95 17.18 3.99 -26.14
CA THR A 95 16.73 4.91 -27.20
C THR A 95 15.83 6.03 -26.69
N ASP A 96 15.27 5.90 -25.48
CA ASP A 96 14.29 6.82 -24.90
C ASP A 96 14.61 7.06 -23.41
N LYS A 97 15.89 7.20 -23.02
CA LYS A 97 16.16 7.77 -21.69
C LYS A 97 15.60 9.18 -21.70
N PRO A 98 14.65 9.55 -20.82
CA PRO A 98 14.34 10.93 -20.60
C PRO A 98 15.64 11.64 -20.19
N GLU A 99 16.27 12.41 -21.06
CA GLU A 99 17.52 13.14 -20.73
C GLU A 99 17.34 14.08 -19.52
N HIS A 100 16.10 14.28 -19.09
CA HIS A 100 15.69 15.21 -18.05
C HIS A 100 15.10 14.55 -16.80
N VAL A 101 15.04 13.21 -16.64
CA VAL A 101 14.48 12.60 -15.41
C VAL A 101 15.60 12.23 -14.43
N HIS A 102 15.50 12.72 -13.20
CA HIS A 102 16.37 12.37 -12.08
C HIS A 102 15.68 11.39 -11.13
N GLY A 103 16.41 10.35 -10.72
CA GLY A 103 15.98 9.39 -9.69
C GLY A 103 16.74 9.61 -8.38
N LEU A 104 16.01 9.70 -7.26
CA LEU A 104 16.54 9.81 -5.91
C LEU A 104 15.82 8.86 -4.97
N ARG A 105 16.56 7.97 -4.30
CA ARG A 105 16.06 7.15 -3.20
C ARG A 105 16.07 7.96 -1.92
N LEU A 106 14.91 8.21 -1.36
CA LEU A 106 14.73 8.84 -0.05
C LEU A 106 14.59 7.74 1.01
N GLN A 107 15.55 7.68 1.94
CA GLN A 107 15.53 6.72 3.04
C GLN A 107 14.97 7.37 4.30
N PHE A 108 14.08 6.67 4.99
CA PHE A 108 13.47 7.16 6.23
C PHE A 108 13.17 6.02 7.19
N VAL A 109 12.96 6.38 8.46
CA VAL A 109 12.59 5.43 9.51
C VAL A 109 11.11 5.57 9.81
N SER A 110 10.32 4.57 9.43
CA SER A 110 8.86 4.53 9.66
C SER A 110 8.56 4.54 11.15
N GLU A 111 9.20 3.64 11.89
CA GLU A 111 9.25 3.58 13.35
C GLU A 111 10.62 2.98 13.76
N PRO A 112 11.00 3.02 15.06
CA PRO A 112 12.25 2.43 15.50
C PRO A 112 12.45 1.01 14.94
N PHE A 113 13.60 0.78 14.32
CA PHE A 113 13.99 -0.50 13.70
C PHE A 113 13.20 -0.91 12.43
N VAL A 114 12.41 -0.01 11.86
CA VAL A 114 11.74 -0.22 10.56
C VAL A 114 12.24 0.83 9.55
N PRO A 115 13.44 0.63 8.97
CA PRO A 115 13.93 1.48 7.89
C PRO A 115 13.16 1.17 6.60
N LEU A 116 12.71 2.21 5.90
CA LEU A 116 12.07 2.13 4.61
C LEU A 116 12.72 3.12 3.64
N SER A 117 12.42 2.97 2.36
CA SER A 117 12.84 3.86 1.30
C SER A 117 11.76 4.04 0.26
N ALA A 118 11.79 5.18 -0.44
CA ALA A 118 10.97 5.46 -1.60
C ALA A 118 11.84 6.00 -2.72
N ASP A 119 11.64 5.53 -3.95
CA ASP A 119 12.36 6.00 -5.13
C ASP A 119 11.56 7.14 -5.78
N ILE A 120 12.15 8.32 -5.89
CA ILE A 120 11.50 9.54 -6.37
C ILE A 120 12.07 9.90 -7.73
N TYR A 121 11.20 10.08 -8.72
CA TYR A 121 11.52 10.49 -10.08
C TYR A 121 10.91 11.86 -10.38
N PHE A 122 11.72 12.79 -10.88
CA PHE A 122 11.29 14.16 -11.20
C PHE A 122 12.10 14.75 -12.36
N SER A 123 11.55 15.78 -13.03
CA SER A 123 12.20 16.43 -14.17
C SER A 123 13.25 17.46 -13.75
N LYS A 124 14.36 17.56 -14.50
CA LYS A 124 15.43 18.54 -14.35
C LYS A 124 14.99 19.89 -14.91
N THR A 125 15.30 20.98 -14.21
CA THR A 125 15.21 22.32 -14.79
C THR A 125 16.39 22.57 -15.75
N ALA A 126 16.15 23.27 -16.86
CA ALA A 126 17.12 23.52 -17.93
C ALA A 126 18.43 24.24 -17.50
N ASP A 127 18.47 24.87 -16.32
CA ASP A 127 19.61 25.63 -15.83
C ASP A 127 20.73 24.79 -15.19
N ASP A 128 20.53 23.49 -15.01
CA ASP A 128 21.52 22.63 -14.35
C ASP A 128 22.47 21.99 -15.40
N LYS A 129 23.30 22.83 -16.03
CA LYS A 129 24.29 22.40 -17.04
C LYS A 129 25.55 21.76 -16.44
N ASP A 130 25.76 21.89 -15.14
CA ASP A 130 26.93 21.35 -14.47
C ASP A 130 26.57 20.01 -13.83
N GLY A 131 27.04 18.92 -14.43
CA GLY A 131 26.81 17.53 -14.01
C GLY A 131 27.44 17.13 -12.66
N ASN A 132 27.51 18.05 -11.70
CA ASN A 132 27.96 17.78 -10.35
C ASN A 132 26.74 17.35 -9.52
N GLY A 133 26.70 16.07 -9.11
CA GLY A 133 25.58 15.37 -8.45
C GLY A 133 25.16 15.88 -7.05
N SER A 134 25.29 17.18 -6.79
CA SER A 134 24.91 17.87 -5.55
C SER A 134 23.59 18.65 -5.65
N ASN A 135 22.94 18.70 -6.82
CA ASN A 135 21.75 19.54 -7.05
C ASN A 135 20.39 18.82 -6.95
N GLY A 136 20.37 17.48 -6.85
CA GLY A 136 19.12 16.69 -6.82
C GLY A 136 18.23 17.01 -5.61
N ASP A 137 18.82 17.17 -4.42
CA ASP A 137 18.08 17.53 -3.20
C ASP A 137 17.51 18.95 -3.26
N ALA A 138 18.14 19.87 -3.99
CA ALA A 138 17.66 21.23 -4.18
C ALA A 138 16.47 21.28 -5.15
N GLN A 139 16.55 20.51 -6.23
CA GLN A 139 15.47 20.39 -7.23
C GLN A 139 14.25 19.65 -6.66
N LEU A 140 14.44 18.62 -5.83
CA LEU A 140 13.33 17.93 -5.18
C LEU A 140 12.44 18.89 -4.35
N LYS A 141 13.03 19.96 -3.77
CA LYS A 141 12.29 20.98 -3.00
C LYS A 141 11.43 21.90 -3.86
N THR A 142 11.63 21.92 -5.19
CA THR A 142 10.80 22.71 -6.11
C THR A 142 9.55 21.96 -6.55
N VAL A 143 9.53 20.63 -6.39
CA VAL A 143 8.37 19.78 -6.69
C VAL A 143 7.21 20.16 -5.78
N LYS A 144 6.03 20.32 -6.38
CA LYS A 144 4.78 20.68 -5.69
C LYS A 144 3.75 19.57 -5.72
N GLN A 145 3.85 18.65 -6.69
CA GLN A 145 2.87 17.59 -6.91
C GLN A 145 3.57 16.24 -6.88
N PHE A 146 3.03 15.31 -6.09
CA PHE A 146 3.57 13.95 -5.97
C PHE A 146 2.49 12.93 -6.28
N THR A 147 2.83 11.95 -7.10
CA THR A 147 2.06 10.71 -7.26
C THR A 147 2.81 9.59 -6.57
N LEU A 148 2.29 9.10 -5.43
CA LEU A 148 2.86 7.99 -4.68
C LEU A 148 2.25 6.67 -5.15
N LEU A 149 3.04 5.90 -5.91
CA LEU A 149 2.74 4.53 -6.31
C LEU A 149 3.06 3.58 -5.15
N VAL A 150 2.02 3.01 -4.55
CA VAL A 150 2.15 1.95 -3.54
C VAL A 150 2.12 0.61 -4.26
N MET A 151 3.28 -0.04 -4.34
CA MET A 151 3.46 -1.29 -5.08
C MET A 151 3.34 -2.52 -4.17
N ASP A 152 2.73 -3.57 -4.71
CA ASP A 152 2.86 -4.92 -4.20
C ASP A 152 4.15 -5.62 -4.70
N ASP A 153 4.33 -6.89 -4.34
CA ASP A 153 5.52 -7.67 -4.71
C ASP A 153 5.62 -7.96 -6.21
N GLN A 154 4.48 -8.13 -6.89
CA GLN A 154 4.45 -8.43 -8.31
C GLN A 154 4.85 -7.17 -9.11
N GLN A 155 4.28 -6.03 -8.76
CA GLN A 155 4.60 -4.73 -9.34
C GLN A 155 6.04 -4.32 -9.06
N TRP A 156 6.50 -4.50 -7.81
CA TRP A 156 7.89 -4.24 -7.45
C TRP A 156 8.86 -5.08 -8.27
N SER A 157 8.59 -6.38 -8.45
CA SER A 157 9.47 -7.26 -9.23
C SER A 157 9.62 -6.78 -10.68
N ARG A 158 8.53 -6.27 -11.28
CA ARG A 158 8.55 -5.67 -12.62
C ARG A 158 9.32 -4.35 -12.66
N TYR A 159 9.12 -3.48 -11.66
CA TYR A 159 9.86 -2.22 -11.51
C TYR A 159 11.37 -2.46 -11.29
N ALA A 160 11.73 -3.39 -10.40
CA ALA A 160 13.11 -3.70 -10.05
C ALA A 160 13.91 -4.27 -11.24
N ALA A 161 13.25 -4.95 -12.17
CA ALA A 161 13.87 -5.38 -13.42
C ALA A 161 14.27 -4.19 -14.32
N LEU A 162 13.63 -3.03 -14.17
CA LEU A 162 13.90 -1.80 -14.91
C LEU A 162 14.89 -0.87 -14.17
N SER A 163 14.91 -0.88 -12.84
CA SER A 163 15.84 -0.06 -12.05
C SER A 163 17.13 -0.83 -11.75
N THR A 164 18.29 -0.38 -12.21
CA THR A 164 19.56 -0.89 -11.65
C THR A 164 19.89 -0.15 -10.38
N ASP A 165 19.86 -0.88 -9.27
CA ASP A 165 20.56 -0.45 -8.07
C ASP A 165 22.07 -0.42 -8.38
N SER A 166 22.70 0.73 -8.16
CA SER A 166 24.16 0.87 -8.32
C SER A 166 24.93 0.21 -7.16
N GLY A 167 24.23 -0.34 -6.16
CA GLY A 167 24.81 -0.86 -4.92
C GLY A 167 24.64 -2.36 -4.62
N SER A 168 23.87 -3.14 -5.39
CA SER A 168 23.71 -4.59 -5.13
C SER A 168 24.57 -5.42 -6.08
N GLY A 169 25.76 -5.82 -5.62
CA GLY A 169 26.61 -6.81 -6.27
C GLY A 169 26.05 -8.23 -6.18
N SER A 170 24.85 -8.48 -6.71
CA SER A 170 24.37 -9.83 -6.96
C SER A 170 24.58 -10.16 -8.43
N SER A 171 25.71 -10.80 -8.72
CA SER A 171 25.87 -11.60 -9.93
C SER A 171 24.93 -12.79 -9.81
N ASP A 172 23.78 -12.75 -10.47
CA ASP A 172 23.15 -13.98 -10.94
C ASP A 172 22.40 -13.71 -12.24
N ALA A 173 22.88 -14.41 -13.25
CA ALA A 173 22.47 -14.34 -14.63
C ALA A 173 21.32 -15.33 -14.86
N GLU A 174 20.10 -14.97 -14.45
CA GLU A 174 18.87 -15.58 -14.97
C GLU A 174 17.82 -14.49 -15.18
N ARG A 175 18.11 -13.56 -16.10
CA ARG A 175 17.12 -12.61 -16.62
C ARG A 175 16.23 -13.34 -17.62
N SER A 176 15.11 -13.88 -17.14
CA SER A 176 14.05 -14.41 -17.98
C SER A 176 13.47 -13.30 -18.88
N SER A 177 13.32 -13.62 -20.17
CA SER A 177 12.96 -12.74 -21.29
C SER A 177 11.46 -12.40 -21.37
N ALA A 178 10.81 -12.13 -20.24
CA ALA A 178 9.40 -11.78 -20.20
C ALA A 178 9.19 -10.59 -19.26
N ALA A 179 9.52 -9.38 -19.70
CA ALA A 179 9.12 -8.15 -19.01
C ALA A 179 7.70 -7.78 -19.46
N PRO A 180 6.64 -8.01 -18.66
CA PRO A 180 5.26 -7.83 -19.09
C PRO A 180 4.77 -6.39 -18.81
N ALA A 181 3.75 -5.97 -19.58
CA ALA A 181 2.92 -4.74 -19.59
C ALA A 181 3.01 -3.67 -18.48
N ALA A 182 3.30 -3.99 -17.21
CA ALA A 182 3.56 -2.93 -16.20
C ALA A 182 4.86 -2.15 -16.50
N SER A 183 5.75 -2.73 -17.31
CA SER A 183 6.87 -2.00 -17.91
C SER A 183 6.39 -0.82 -18.76
N SER A 184 5.26 -0.91 -19.46
CA SER A 184 4.74 0.19 -20.29
C SER A 184 4.01 1.26 -19.48
N GLU A 185 3.24 0.91 -18.44
CA GLU A 185 2.52 1.93 -17.63
C GLU A 185 3.49 2.81 -16.84
N PHE A 186 4.44 2.20 -16.12
CA PHE A 186 5.46 2.95 -15.38
C PHE A 186 6.35 3.77 -16.32
N GLN A 187 6.71 3.23 -17.49
CA GLN A 187 7.44 4.00 -18.52
C GLN A 187 6.61 5.17 -19.04
N GLN A 188 5.30 5.00 -19.24
CA GLN A 188 4.42 6.09 -19.67
C GLN A 188 4.35 7.18 -18.60
N GLN A 189 4.16 6.82 -17.32
CA GLN A 189 4.16 7.79 -16.22
C GLN A 189 5.49 8.56 -16.12
N LEU A 190 6.62 7.90 -16.37
CA LEU A 190 7.92 8.59 -16.42
C LEU A 190 8.07 9.50 -17.65
N LYS A 191 7.49 9.14 -18.80
CA LYS A 191 7.44 10.02 -19.97
C LYS A 191 6.56 11.25 -19.70
N ASP A 192 5.44 11.07 -19.02
CA ASP A 192 4.52 12.16 -18.68
C ASP A 192 5.17 13.20 -17.75
N LEU A 193 6.07 12.78 -16.85
CA LEU A 193 6.88 13.69 -16.02
C LEU A 193 7.70 14.69 -16.83
N GLN A 194 8.11 14.36 -18.06
CA GLN A 194 8.91 15.26 -18.90
C GLN A 194 8.12 16.50 -19.33
N SER A 195 6.79 16.42 -19.35
CA SER A 195 5.90 17.52 -19.76
C SER A 195 5.52 18.46 -18.62
N GLY A 196 5.78 18.08 -17.36
CA GLY A 196 5.34 18.78 -16.16
C GLY A 196 6.50 19.28 -15.29
N ILE A 197 6.75 20.60 -15.31
CA ILE A 197 7.63 21.26 -14.34
C ILE A 197 6.84 21.33 -13.02
N ASP A 198 7.36 20.72 -11.95
CA ASP A 198 6.80 20.64 -10.57
C ASP A 198 6.08 19.33 -10.17
N ALA A 199 6.13 18.27 -10.98
CA ALA A 199 5.59 16.95 -10.64
C ALA A 199 6.69 15.91 -10.35
N ALA A 200 6.42 14.96 -9.46
CA ALA A 200 7.25 13.79 -9.21
C ALA A 200 6.43 12.50 -9.06
N LEU A 201 7.02 11.40 -9.52
CA LEU A 201 6.52 10.05 -9.32
C LEU A 201 7.33 9.39 -8.20
N VAL A 202 6.64 8.82 -7.21
CA VAL A 202 7.28 8.18 -6.06
C VAL A 202 6.89 6.71 -6.04
N VAL A 203 7.87 5.82 -6.12
CA VAL A 203 7.68 4.38 -5.98
C VAL A 203 7.95 3.97 -4.55
N PHE A 204 6.97 3.33 -3.92
CA PHE A 204 7.05 2.92 -2.52
C PHE A 204 6.47 1.53 -2.31
N CYS A 205 7.15 0.73 -1.50
CA CYS A 205 6.62 -0.52 -0.97
C CYS A 205 6.59 -0.41 0.56
N PRO A 206 5.49 -0.77 1.23
CA PRO A 206 5.46 -0.80 2.69
C PRO A 206 6.27 -2.00 3.24
N ARG A 207 6.37 -2.13 4.57
CA ARG A 207 7.16 -3.21 5.19
C ARG A 207 6.73 -4.61 4.70
N GLY A 208 7.72 -5.50 4.55
CA GLY A 208 7.49 -6.87 4.15
C GLY A 208 7.15 -7.04 2.67
N ILE A 209 7.24 -5.98 1.85
CA ILE A 209 7.00 -5.98 0.40
C ILE A 209 8.23 -5.42 -0.32
N GLY A 210 8.56 -6.00 -1.47
CA GLY A 210 9.58 -5.52 -2.39
C GLY A 210 10.97 -5.36 -1.74
N PRO A 211 11.58 -4.16 -1.76
CA PRO A 211 12.90 -3.93 -1.17
C PRO A 211 12.89 -4.04 0.36
N HIS A 212 11.71 -4.02 0.98
CA HIS A 212 11.52 -4.14 2.42
C HIS A 212 11.01 -5.52 2.84
N ARG A 213 11.08 -6.52 1.95
CA ARG A 213 10.74 -7.90 2.27
C ARG A 213 11.62 -8.41 3.42
N TRP A 214 11.01 -9.12 4.36
CA TRP A 214 11.77 -9.75 5.44
C TRP A 214 12.68 -10.85 4.90
N VAL A 215 13.85 -11.03 5.51
CA VAL A 215 14.76 -12.10 5.14
C VAL A 215 14.21 -13.46 5.59
N GLY A 216 14.17 -14.43 4.67
CA GLY A 216 13.81 -15.81 4.95
C GLY A 216 12.86 -16.42 3.93
N ASP A 217 12.67 -17.73 4.04
CA ASP A 217 11.75 -18.53 3.23
C ASP A 217 10.27 -18.22 3.55
N GLU A 218 9.36 -18.81 2.78
CA GLU A 218 7.91 -18.63 2.95
C GLU A 218 7.45 -18.98 4.37
N ARG A 219 8.01 -20.05 4.96
CA ARG A 219 7.75 -20.44 6.34
C ARG A 219 8.12 -19.32 7.32
N LYS A 220 9.25 -18.66 7.11
CA LYS A 220 9.66 -17.52 7.92
C LYS A 220 8.73 -16.33 7.74
N GLN A 221 8.28 -16.04 6.51
CA GLN A 221 7.30 -14.97 6.26
C GLN A 221 6.00 -15.22 7.03
N ILE A 222 5.49 -16.45 7.02
CA ILE A 222 4.31 -16.85 7.79
C ILE A 222 4.53 -16.64 9.29
N GLN A 223 5.68 -17.06 9.82
CA GLN A 223 6.01 -16.84 11.23
C GLN A 223 6.06 -15.35 11.58
N ILE A 224 6.58 -14.50 10.69
CA ILE A 224 6.62 -13.06 10.91
C ILE A 224 5.22 -12.46 10.93
N ARG A 225 4.35 -12.80 9.95
CA ARG A 225 2.95 -12.34 9.93
C ARG A 225 2.22 -12.71 11.22
N ARG A 226 2.38 -13.95 11.70
CA ARG A 226 1.80 -14.42 12.97
C ARG A 226 2.30 -13.66 14.20
N ARG A 227 3.53 -13.15 14.20
CA ARG A 227 4.07 -12.36 15.33
C ARG A 227 3.38 -11.00 15.50
N PHE A 228 2.87 -10.40 14.43
CA PHE A 228 2.10 -9.16 14.54
C PHE A 228 0.84 -9.38 15.37
N GLN A 229 0.13 -10.49 15.13
CA GLN A 229 -1.11 -10.80 15.85
C GLN A 229 -0.87 -11.00 17.36
N LEU A 230 0.30 -11.55 17.74
CA LEU A 230 0.69 -11.73 19.15
C LEU A 230 0.85 -10.40 19.92
N ILE A 231 1.11 -9.30 19.23
CA ILE A 231 1.25 -7.96 19.81
C ILE A 231 0.04 -7.07 19.52
N GLY A 232 -1.08 -7.65 19.09
CA GLY A 232 -2.31 -6.90 18.80
C GLY A 232 -2.22 -6.03 17.54
N ALA A 233 -1.42 -6.43 16.56
CA ALA A 233 -1.30 -5.78 15.26
C ALA A 233 -1.50 -6.77 14.11
N THR A 234 -1.56 -6.28 12.88
CA THR A 234 -1.34 -7.11 11.68
C THR A 234 -0.25 -6.50 10.81
N ALA A 235 0.35 -7.30 9.93
CA ALA A 235 1.29 -6.79 8.94
C ALA A 235 0.63 -5.70 8.08
N ASP A 236 -0.60 -5.95 7.60
CA ASP A 236 -1.35 -5.02 6.76
C ASP A 236 -1.77 -3.75 7.49
N GLY A 237 -2.16 -3.84 8.76
CA GLY A 237 -2.41 -2.66 9.58
C GLY A 237 -1.16 -1.78 9.70
N MET A 238 0.02 -2.37 9.85
CA MET A 238 1.28 -1.63 9.89
C MET A 238 1.76 -1.16 8.51
N ARG A 239 1.37 -1.83 7.42
CA ARG A 239 1.62 -1.35 6.05
C ARG A 239 0.81 -0.09 5.73
N VAL A 240 -0.45 -0.01 6.18
CA VAL A 240 -1.23 1.25 6.12
C VAL A 240 -0.50 2.37 6.86
N PHE A 241 0.04 2.07 8.05
CA PHE A 241 0.87 3.03 8.78
C PHE A 241 2.08 3.48 7.96
N ASP A 242 2.82 2.55 7.34
CA ASP A 242 3.99 2.89 6.52
C ASP A 242 3.65 3.82 5.34
N ILE A 243 2.49 3.64 4.70
CA ILE A 243 2.03 4.56 3.63
C ILE A 243 1.80 5.96 4.20
N LEU A 244 1.15 6.08 5.37
CA LEU A 244 0.99 7.37 6.06
C LEU A 244 2.35 8.00 6.41
N ARG A 245 3.35 7.18 6.75
CA ARG A 245 4.71 7.65 7.02
C ARG A 245 5.38 8.14 5.74
N ALA A 246 5.26 7.43 4.62
CA ALA A 246 5.78 7.87 3.33
C ALA A 246 5.21 9.26 2.93
N VAL A 247 3.89 9.45 3.04
CA VAL A 247 3.23 10.74 2.77
C VAL A 247 3.81 11.86 3.64
N ARG A 248 3.98 11.61 4.94
CA ARG A 248 4.59 12.60 5.86
C ARG A 248 6.07 12.86 5.56
N THR A 249 6.82 11.85 5.15
CA THR A 249 8.21 12.01 4.71
C THR A 249 8.28 12.94 3.52
N LEU A 250 7.39 12.81 2.53
CA LEU A 250 7.35 13.69 1.35
C LEU A 250 7.10 15.15 1.75
N HIS A 251 6.11 15.41 2.63
CA HIS A 251 5.89 16.77 3.15
C HIS A 251 7.09 17.34 3.92
N THR A 252 7.85 16.49 4.60
CA THR A 252 9.03 16.91 5.38
C THR A 252 10.22 17.19 4.47
N ALA A 253 10.47 16.33 3.49
CA ALA A 253 11.53 16.48 2.51
C ALA A 253 11.25 17.65 1.56
N CYS A 254 9.98 17.88 1.24
CA CYS A 254 9.52 18.86 0.25
C CYS A 254 8.46 19.80 0.87
N PRO A 255 8.86 20.85 1.61
CA PRO A 255 7.93 21.75 2.30
C PRO A 255 6.95 22.48 1.37
N ASN A 256 7.28 22.63 0.08
CA ASN A 256 6.45 23.26 -0.94
C ASN A 256 5.39 22.33 -1.54
N THR A 257 5.26 21.10 -1.04
CA THR A 257 4.25 20.14 -1.50
C THR A 257 2.85 20.71 -1.36
N GLN A 258 2.15 20.83 -2.49
CA GLN A 258 0.77 21.32 -2.57
C GLN A 258 -0.23 20.17 -2.71
N ASN A 259 0.15 19.11 -3.43
CA ASN A 259 -0.71 17.98 -3.72
C ASN A 259 0.07 16.66 -3.59
N ILE A 260 -0.55 15.69 -2.90
CA ILE A 260 -0.14 14.29 -2.94
C ILE A 260 -1.35 13.46 -3.39
N SER A 261 -1.14 12.71 -4.46
CA SER A 261 -2.05 11.69 -4.98
C SER A 261 -1.48 10.32 -4.69
N LEU A 262 -2.33 9.38 -4.26
CA LEU A 262 -1.95 7.99 -4.05
C LEU A 262 -2.41 7.15 -5.24
N SER A 263 -1.60 6.18 -5.66
CA SER A 263 -2.01 5.20 -6.67
C SER A 263 -1.58 3.80 -6.26
N ALA A 264 -2.45 2.83 -6.44
CA ALA A 264 -2.14 1.41 -6.25
C ALA A 264 -2.90 0.56 -7.28
N SER A 265 -2.56 -0.74 -7.31
CA SER A 265 -3.37 -1.76 -7.97
C SER A 265 -3.23 -3.09 -7.22
N GLY A 266 -4.25 -3.95 -7.31
CA GLY A 266 -4.26 -5.30 -6.73
C GLY A 266 -4.20 -5.28 -5.20
N THR A 267 -3.32 -6.10 -4.61
CA THR A 267 -3.27 -6.29 -3.14
C THR A 267 -2.89 -5.04 -2.35
N SER A 268 -2.38 -3.98 -3.01
CA SER A 268 -2.09 -2.69 -2.37
C SER A 268 -3.26 -1.70 -2.37
N ASP A 269 -4.36 -1.98 -3.07
CA ASP A 269 -5.47 -1.04 -3.24
C ASP A 269 -6.19 -0.72 -1.93
N TRP A 270 -6.63 -1.76 -1.21
CA TRP A 270 -7.30 -1.56 0.07
C TRP A 270 -6.39 -0.94 1.13
N LEU A 271 -5.09 -1.26 1.12
CA LEU A 271 -4.09 -0.62 1.98
C LEU A 271 -4.00 0.88 1.69
N THR A 272 -4.03 1.25 0.41
CA THR A 272 -3.90 2.63 -0.06
C THR A 272 -5.16 3.44 0.20
N LEU A 273 -6.35 2.86 -0.02
CA LEU A 273 -7.63 3.45 0.37
C LEU A 273 -7.71 3.70 1.88
N ALA A 274 -7.35 2.69 2.69
CA ALA A 274 -7.30 2.85 4.14
C ALA A 274 -6.32 3.97 4.53
N ALA A 275 -5.14 4.04 3.92
CA ALA A 275 -4.20 5.11 4.19
C ALA A 275 -4.77 6.49 3.80
N ALA A 276 -5.45 6.62 2.66
CA ALA A 276 -6.06 7.87 2.22
C ALA A 276 -7.09 8.42 3.24
N VAL A 277 -7.84 7.55 3.91
CA VAL A 277 -8.80 7.93 4.96
C VAL A 277 -8.12 8.62 6.16
N PHE A 278 -6.90 8.21 6.51
CA PHE A 278 -6.15 8.74 7.66
C PHE A 278 -5.08 9.77 7.28
N ALA A 279 -4.74 9.89 6.00
CA ALA A 279 -3.65 10.72 5.54
C ALA A 279 -4.01 12.22 5.62
N PRO A 280 -3.17 13.04 6.27
CA PRO A 280 -3.32 14.49 6.14
C PRO A 280 -2.93 14.90 4.73
N LYS A 281 -3.73 15.75 4.09
CA LYS A 281 -3.41 16.42 2.81
C LYS A 281 -3.14 15.48 1.62
N VAL A 282 -3.84 14.34 1.55
CA VAL A 282 -3.99 13.58 0.30
C VAL A 282 -5.20 14.10 -0.45
N ASN A 283 -5.01 14.51 -1.70
CA ASN A 283 -6.07 15.13 -2.50
C ASN A 283 -6.88 14.09 -3.26
N SER A 284 -6.19 13.07 -3.79
CA SER A 284 -6.82 11.99 -4.53
C SER A 284 -6.15 10.64 -4.32
N VAL A 285 -6.92 9.58 -4.57
CA VAL A 285 -6.44 8.20 -4.59
C VAL A 285 -7.00 7.51 -5.83
N THR A 286 -6.12 6.78 -6.53
CA THR A 286 -6.46 5.94 -7.68
C THR A 286 -6.16 4.49 -7.34
N VAL A 287 -7.17 3.63 -7.40
CA VAL A 287 -7.03 2.18 -7.17
C VAL A 287 -7.57 1.45 -8.38
N ARG A 288 -6.80 0.50 -8.90
CA ARG A 288 -7.15 -0.24 -10.11
C ARG A 288 -7.10 -1.72 -9.79
N ASP A 289 -8.23 -2.41 -9.93
CA ASP A 289 -8.38 -3.82 -9.57
C ASP A 289 -8.49 -4.04 -8.05
N LEU A 290 -9.55 -3.48 -7.45
CA LEU A 290 -9.90 -3.76 -6.06
C LEU A 290 -10.20 -5.25 -5.89
N PRO A 291 -9.36 -6.00 -5.15
CA PRO A 291 -9.56 -7.43 -5.00
C PRO A 291 -10.78 -7.73 -4.14
N THR A 292 -11.48 -8.80 -4.50
CA THR A 292 -12.68 -9.29 -3.79
C THR A 292 -12.45 -10.67 -3.16
N GLU A 293 -11.44 -11.38 -3.64
CA GLU A 293 -11.06 -12.70 -3.14
C GLU A 293 -10.45 -12.60 -1.74
N ARG A 294 -10.90 -13.47 -0.84
CA ARG A 294 -10.59 -13.43 0.59
C ARG A 294 -9.08 -13.42 0.89
N ASP A 295 -8.30 -14.21 0.16
CA ASP A 295 -6.85 -14.35 0.32
C ASP A 295 -6.07 -13.14 -0.20
N GLN A 296 -6.71 -12.29 -0.99
CA GLN A 296 -6.17 -11.04 -1.52
C GLN A 296 -6.61 -9.80 -0.71
N LEU A 297 -7.62 -9.94 0.16
CA LEU A 297 -8.05 -8.90 1.08
C LEU A 297 -7.03 -8.70 2.22
N PRO A 298 -6.82 -7.46 2.69
CA PRO A 298 -5.90 -7.19 3.78
C PRO A 298 -6.39 -7.76 5.11
N GLU A 299 -5.47 -8.34 5.88
CA GLU A 299 -5.76 -8.82 7.23
C GLU A 299 -5.79 -7.66 8.22
N TRP A 300 -6.97 -7.18 8.62
CA TRP A 300 -7.13 -6.16 9.66
C TRP A 300 -7.91 -6.68 10.87
N LEU A 301 -7.41 -6.40 12.08
CA LEU A 301 -8.05 -6.85 13.30
C LEU A 301 -9.49 -6.32 13.40
N ASN A 302 -10.43 -7.22 13.69
CA ASN A 302 -11.86 -6.92 13.90
C ASN A 302 -12.61 -6.26 12.73
N PHE A 303 -12.01 -6.06 11.55
CA PHE A 303 -12.58 -5.21 10.50
C PHE A 303 -14.01 -5.64 10.12
N ASP A 304 -14.18 -6.89 9.73
CA ASP A 304 -15.45 -7.54 9.36
C ASP A 304 -16.56 -7.47 10.44
N ARG A 305 -16.16 -7.26 11.71
CA ARG A 305 -17.09 -7.13 12.85
C ARG A 305 -17.66 -5.72 12.99
N ILE A 306 -17.01 -4.74 12.39
CA ILE A 306 -17.28 -3.33 12.64
C ILE A 306 -17.48 -2.51 11.36
N PHE A 307 -16.98 -2.98 10.21
CA PHE A 307 -17.05 -2.28 8.95
C PHE A 307 -16.94 -3.22 7.75
N THR A 308 -17.17 -2.69 6.56
CA THR A 308 -17.09 -3.43 5.29
C THR A 308 -16.20 -2.71 4.28
N PHE A 309 -15.67 -3.45 3.30
CA PHE A 309 -14.84 -2.88 2.23
C PHE A 309 -15.61 -1.86 1.34
N PRO A 310 -16.88 -2.10 0.94
CA PRO A 310 -17.67 -1.09 0.23
C PRO A 310 -17.88 0.20 1.05
N GLU A 311 -18.09 0.09 2.37
CA GLU A 311 -18.17 1.27 3.24
C GLU A 311 -16.82 1.99 3.37
N LEU A 312 -15.69 1.29 3.29
CA LEU A 312 -14.36 1.90 3.28
C LEU A 312 -14.11 2.71 2.01
N LEU A 313 -14.54 2.21 0.86
CA LEU A 313 -14.51 2.98 -0.38
C LEU A 313 -15.35 4.26 -0.26
N ALA A 314 -16.60 4.15 0.21
CA ALA A 314 -17.46 5.30 0.45
C ALA A 314 -16.84 6.30 1.46
N LEU A 315 -16.18 5.78 2.50
CA LEU A 315 -15.50 6.60 3.50
C LEU A 315 -14.32 7.37 2.89
N ALA A 316 -13.55 6.74 2.02
CA ALA A 316 -12.47 7.39 1.27
C ALA A 316 -13.00 8.50 0.35
N MET A 317 -14.11 8.25 -0.36
CA MET A 317 -14.79 9.24 -1.22
C MET A 317 -15.29 10.46 -0.44
N HIS A 318 -15.67 10.28 0.82
CA HIS A 318 -16.05 11.41 1.67
C HIS A 318 -14.84 12.28 2.09
N ARG A 319 -13.63 11.70 2.10
CA ARG A 319 -12.40 12.34 2.59
C ARG A 319 -11.56 12.97 1.49
N CYS A 320 -11.51 12.34 0.32
CA CYS A 320 -10.67 12.73 -0.81
C CYS A 320 -11.32 12.35 -2.14
N THR A 321 -10.75 12.81 -3.26
CA THR A 321 -11.22 12.37 -4.58
C THR A 321 -10.76 10.93 -4.83
N VAL A 322 -11.68 10.01 -5.04
CA VAL A 322 -11.35 8.61 -5.35
C VAL A 322 -11.65 8.32 -6.81
N THR A 323 -10.68 7.70 -7.49
CA THR A 323 -10.85 6.95 -8.74
C THR A 323 -10.64 5.48 -8.45
N ALA A 324 -11.64 4.65 -8.72
CA ALA A 324 -11.62 3.24 -8.38
C ALA A 324 -12.19 2.41 -9.52
N GLU A 325 -11.50 1.33 -9.85
CA GLU A 325 -11.88 0.31 -10.83
C GLU A 325 -11.90 -1.06 -10.14
N SER A 326 -12.93 -1.86 -10.41
CA SER A 326 -13.06 -3.25 -9.92
C SER A 326 -13.83 -4.08 -10.94
N ASP A 327 -13.46 -5.36 -11.08
CA ASP A 327 -14.22 -6.32 -11.88
C ASP A 327 -15.53 -6.74 -11.19
N ASP A 328 -15.65 -6.51 -9.88
CA ASP A 328 -16.85 -6.79 -9.10
C ASP A 328 -17.66 -5.51 -8.84
N ASN A 329 -18.75 -5.37 -9.59
CA ASN A 329 -19.67 -4.24 -9.45
C ASN A 329 -20.31 -4.13 -8.06
N SER A 330 -20.41 -5.22 -7.29
CA SER A 330 -21.06 -5.21 -5.98
C SER A 330 -20.29 -4.37 -4.94
N ILE A 331 -18.96 -4.29 -5.08
CA ILE A 331 -18.13 -3.44 -4.22
C ILE A 331 -18.33 -1.96 -4.55
N MET A 332 -18.57 -1.66 -5.83
CA MET A 332 -18.73 -0.31 -6.34
C MET A 332 -20.16 0.23 -6.17
N GLU A 333 -21.17 -0.64 -6.08
CA GLU A 333 -22.58 -0.26 -6.05
C GLU A 333 -22.93 0.72 -4.90
N PRO A 334 -22.57 0.50 -3.62
CA PRO A 334 -22.89 1.44 -2.55
C PRO A 334 -22.26 2.82 -2.76
N ALA A 335 -21.02 2.84 -3.26
CA ALA A 335 -20.30 4.06 -3.60
C ALA A 335 -20.99 4.82 -4.76
N ASN A 336 -21.42 4.11 -5.80
CA ASN A 336 -22.14 4.68 -6.94
C ASN A 336 -23.50 5.26 -6.52
N VAL A 337 -24.25 4.57 -5.66
CA VAL A 337 -25.52 5.06 -5.11
C VAL A 337 -25.32 6.36 -4.35
N LEU A 338 -24.31 6.43 -3.48
CA LEU A 338 -23.99 7.66 -2.74
C LEU A 338 -23.58 8.79 -3.70
N ALA A 339 -22.71 8.50 -4.67
CA ALA A 339 -22.21 9.49 -5.63
C ALA A 339 -23.31 10.09 -6.51
N ALA A 340 -24.34 9.33 -6.84
CA ALA A 340 -25.47 9.79 -7.64
C ALA A 340 -26.51 10.61 -6.84
N ASP A 341 -26.51 10.51 -5.51
CA ASP A 341 -27.46 11.23 -4.65
C ASP A 341 -27.03 12.69 -4.45
N ARG A 342 -27.96 13.62 -4.67
CA ARG A 342 -27.72 15.08 -4.55
C ARG A 342 -27.35 15.52 -3.13
N ARG A 343 -27.67 14.73 -2.10
CA ARG A 343 -27.32 15.01 -0.70
C ARG A 343 -25.85 14.75 -0.43
N TRP A 344 -25.16 13.93 -1.24
CA TRP A 344 -23.78 13.54 -1.01
C TRP A 344 -22.82 14.72 -1.07
N THR A 345 -21.93 14.82 -0.08
CA THR A 345 -20.94 15.90 0.03
C THR A 345 -19.51 15.45 -0.23
N GLY A 346 -19.29 14.17 -0.54
CA GLY A 346 -17.96 13.64 -0.88
C GLY A 346 -17.48 14.07 -2.27
N ARG A 347 -16.25 13.69 -2.61
CA ARG A 347 -15.56 14.06 -3.85
C ARG A 347 -15.41 12.80 -4.71
N THR A 348 -16.18 12.70 -5.79
CA THR A 348 -16.27 11.45 -6.57
C THR A 348 -15.70 11.56 -7.97
N VAL A 349 -14.95 10.53 -8.40
CA VAL A 349 -14.92 10.02 -9.78
C VAL A 349 -14.89 8.48 -9.75
N VAL A 350 -16.02 7.79 -9.75
CA VAL A 350 -16.02 6.32 -9.98
C VAL A 350 -16.15 6.10 -11.49
N GLU A 351 -15.14 5.49 -12.11
CA GLU A 351 -15.26 5.04 -13.49
C GLU A 351 -15.95 3.67 -13.47
N ALA A 352 -17.21 3.63 -13.91
CA ALA A 352 -17.81 2.37 -14.31
C ALA A 352 -17.07 1.91 -15.56
N GLY A 353 -16.59 0.66 -15.56
CA GLY A 353 -15.85 0.09 -16.68
C GLY A 353 -16.63 0.21 -17.99
N GLU A 354 -16.32 1.22 -18.80
CA GLU A 354 -16.51 1.20 -20.24
C GLU A 354 -15.19 0.76 -20.86
N ARG A 355 -15.09 -0.55 -21.16
CA ARG A 355 -14.15 -1.06 -22.16
C ARG A 355 -14.85 -1.18 -23.50
#